data_AF-A0A0K2REI7-F1
#
_entry.id   AF-A0A0K2REI7-F1
#
_cell.length_a   1.000
_cell.length_b   1.000
_cell.length_c   1.000
_cell.angle_alpha   90.00
_cell.angle_beta   90.00
_cell.angle_gamma   90.00
#
_symmetry.space_group_name_H-M   'P 1'
#
loop_
_entity.id
_entity.type
_entity.pdbx_description
1 polymer ?
#
loop_
_entity_poly.entity_id
_entity_poly.type
_entity_poly.pdbx_seq_one_letter_code
_entity_poly.pdbx_strand_id
1 'polypeptide(L)'
;MVARVLADMAEGVPDAPAVRTFTALPAALPGTDFIFSAIRVGGLEGRAADERIALEHGVIGQETVGAGGISYALRTIPVVLDIAESVKKHAPHAWFINFTNPAGVITEVMTRVLGNKVVGICDSPVGLARRCLLAAGIHRGAAAFRDGSVQIDYIGLNHLGWLRGLVVDGADVLPRLLADDGAIESFEEGRLFGASWIKALGAVPNEYLHYYYFRREALDADRRAHTTRGAYLARQQSSFYSGLAAANDGGAEPAQGSRRRKRLSGSGRRPSSIAKRHTCRATGTRQARSNATPKTWFPAATRPWPWRSCAPSARANRPD
;
A
#
# COMPACT_ATOMS: atom_id res chain seq x y z
N MET A 1 -0.04 -12.91 -25.35
CA MET A 1 0.90 -12.97 -24.20
C MET A 1 0.22 -13.36 -22.88
N VAL A 2 -0.73 -12.58 -22.32
CA VAL A 2 -1.37 -12.90 -21.03
C VAL A 2 -2.08 -14.26 -21.04
N ALA A 3 -2.84 -14.58 -22.08
CA ALA A 3 -3.48 -15.90 -22.22
C ALA A 3 -2.48 -17.06 -22.13
N ARG A 4 -1.28 -16.89 -22.70
CA ARG A 4 -0.22 -17.90 -22.68
C ARG A 4 0.34 -18.09 -21.27
N VAL A 5 0.70 -16.99 -20.59
CA VAL A 5 1.19 -17.04 -19.21
C VAL A 5 0.18 -17.73 -18.28
N LEU A 6 -1.11 -17.46 -18.47
CA LEU A 6 -2.17 -18.10 -17.70
C LEU A 6 -2.33 -19.58 -18.05
N ALA A 7 -2.21 -19.97 -19.33
CA ALA A 7 -2.21 -21.37 -19.75
C ALA A 7 -1.01 -22.15 -19.15
N ASP A 8 0.19 -21.57 -19.17
CA ASP A 8 1.39 -22.18 -18.56
C ASP A 8 1.26 -22.30 -17.03
N MET A 9 0.51 -21.39 -16.39
CA MET A 9 0.18 -21.46 -14.96
C MET A 9 -0.91 -22.47 -14.62
N ALA A 10 -1.80 -22.77 -15.57
CA ALA A 10 -2.87 -23.76 -15.43
C ALA A 10 -2.36 -25.20 -15.63
N GLU A 11 -1.22 -25.38 -16.30
CA GLU A 11 -0.63 -26.69 -16.54
C GLU A 11 -0.42 -27.47 -15.23
N GLY A 12 -1.03 -28.65 -15.13
CA GLY A 12 -0.95 -29.52 -13.94
C GLY A 12 -1.81 -29.06 -12.75
N VAL A 13 -2.72 -28.11 -12.94
CA VAL A 13 -3.71 -27.69 -11.93
C VAL A 13 -5.08 -28.26 -12.32
N PRO A 14 -5.59 -29.29 -11.61
CA PRO A 14 -6.81 -30.01 -12.00
C PRO A 14 -8.05 -29.11 -12.17
N ASP A 15 -8.20 -28.09 -11.32
CA ASP A 15 -9.35 -27.18 -11.30
C ASP A 15 -8.99 -25.77 -11.77
N ALA A 16 -8.12 -25.66 -12.77
CA ALA A 16 -7.75 -24.36 -13.32
C ALA A 16 -8.99 -23.65 -13.93
N PRO A 17 -9.23 -22.36 -13.62
CA PRO A 17 -10.34 -21.62 -14.22
C PRO A 17 -10.21 -21.51 -15.74
N ALA A 18 -11.34 -21.57 -16.45
CA ALA A 18 -11.38 -21.26 -17.88
C ALA A 18 -11.03 -19.79 -18.12
N VAL A 19 -10.12 -19.52 -19.06
CA VAL A 19 -9.64 -18.18 -19.37
C VAL A 19 -10.16 -17.73 -20.73
N ARG A 20 -10.80 -16.56 -20.77
CA ARG A 20 -11.21 -15.87 -22.00
C ARG A 20 -10.61 -14.48 -22.00
N THR A 21 -10.14 -14.02 -23.15
CA THR A 21 -9.56 -12.69 -23.30
C THR A 21 -10.39 -11.85 -24.26
N PHE A 22 -10.51 -10.57 -23.94
CA PHE A 22 -11.26 -9.60 -24.73
C PHE A 22 -10.40 -8.36 -24.94
N THR A 23 -10.57 -7.69 -26.08
CA THR A 23 -9.96 -6.39 -26.38
C THR A 23 -10.93 -5.23 -26.22
N ALA A 24 -12.22 -5.52 -26.01
CA ALA A 24 -13.27 -4.54 -25.77
C ALA A 24 -13.99 -4.87 -24.44
N LEU A 25 -14.06 -3.89 -23.55
CA LEU A 25 -14.65 -4.06 -22.21
C LEU A 25 -16.13 -4.49 -22.24
N PRO A 26 -17.03 -3.90 -23.06
CA PRO A 26 -18.44 -4.30 -23.07
C PRO A 26 -18.67 -5.78 -23.40
N ALA A 27 -17.79 -6.40 -24.19
CA ALA A 27 -17.88 -7.82 -24.53
C ALA A 27 -17.45 -8.74 -23.37
N ALA A 28 -16.65 -8.24 -22.43
CA ALA A 28 -16.13 -8.99 -21.29
C ALA A 28 -17.05 -8.96 -20.06
N LEU A 29 -17.97 -7.98 -19.98
CA LEU A 29 -18.77 -7.70 -18.78
C LEU A 29 -20.00 -8.62 -18.57
N PRO A 30 -20.75 -9.07 -19.60
CA PRO A 30 -21.96 -9.86 -19.39
C PRO A 30 -21.72 -11.13 -18.55
N GLY A 31 -22.54 -11.31 -17.51
CA GLY A 31 -22.43 -12.46 -16.60
C GLY A 31 -21.26 -12.37 -15.60
N THR A 32 -20.63 -11.21 -15.42
CA THR A 32 -19.55 -11.02 -14.44
C THR A 32 -20.09 -10.77 -13.04
N ASP A 33 -19.62 -11.53 -12.05
CA ASP A 33 -19.95 -11.33 -10.62
C ASP A 33 -18.93 -10.42 -9.90
N PHE A 34 -17.66 -10.50 -10.29
CA PHE A 34 -16.55 -9.76 -9.69
C PHE A 34 -15.61 -9.19 -10.76
N ILE A 35 -15.25 -7.92 -10.60
CA ILE A 35 -14.35 -7.21 -11.50
C ILE A 35 -13.12 -6.79 -10.71
N PHE A 36 -11.94 -7.28 -11.11
CA PHE A 36 -10.67 -6.86 -10.53
C PHE A 36 -10.00 -5.84 -11.47
N SER A 37 -9.84 -4.60 -11.02
CA SER A 37 -9.20 -3.53 -11.80
C SER A 37 -7.79 -3.25 -11.30
N ALA A 38 -6.80 -3.41 -12.18
CA ALA A 38 -5.39 -3.15 -11.91
C ALA A 38 -4.72 -2.43 -13.10
N ILE A 39 -5.42 -1.45 -13.67
CA ILE A 39 -4.91 -0.69 -14.82
C ILE A 39 -3.87 0.34 -14.39
N ARG A 40 -3.07 0.81 -15.35
CA ARG A 40 -2.09 1.88 -15.15
C ARG A 40 -2.13 2.84 -16.33
N VAL A 41 -2.89 3.92 -16.19
CA VAL A 41 -3.03 4.91 -17.25
C VAL A 41 -1.72 5.68 -17.43
N GLY A 42 -1.17 5.62 -18.65
CA GLY A 42 0.14 6.16 -19.00
C GLY A 42 1.32 5.21 -18.72
N GLY A 43 1.07 3.98 -18.26
CA GLY A 43 2.13 2.98 -18.09
C GLY A 43 3.18 3.36 -17.03
N LEU A 44 4.33 2.67 -17.07
CA LEU A 44 5.45 2.97 -16.17
C LEU A 44 6.22 4.21 -16.60
N GLU A 45 6.13 4.56 -17.87
CA GLU A 45 6.66 5.77 -18.49
C GLU A 45 5.96 7.01 -17.91
N GLY A 46 4.63 6.98 -17.82
CA GLY A 46 3.85 8.03 -17.17
C GLY A 46 4.21 8.19 -15.69
N ARG A 47 4.36 7.07 -14.97
CA ARG A 47 4.87 7.10 -13.58
C ARG A 47 6.27 7.71 -13.50
N ALA A 48 7.18 7.33 -14.40
CA ALA A 48 8.54 7.87 -14.41
C ALA A 48 8.54 9.38 -14.67
N ALA A 49 7.66 9.85 -15.56
CA ALA A 49 7.46 11.26 -15.83
C ALA A 49 6.88 12.00 -14.62
N ASP A 50 5.85 11.45 -13.96
CA ASP A 50 5.25 12.02 -12.74
C ASP A 50 6.29 12.23 -11.65
N GLU A 51 7.10 11.20 -11.38
CA GLU A 51 8.15 11.26 -10.35
C GLU A 51 9.25 12.27 -10.73
N ARG A 52 9.70 12.26 -11.99
CA ARG A 52 10.77 13.15 -12.47
C ARG A 52 10.36 14.63 -12.47
N ILE A 53 9.20 14.94 -13.06
CA ILE A 53 8.72 16.33 -13.19
C ILE A 53 8.51 16.94 -11.80
N ALA A 54 7.93 16.18 -10.86
CA ALA A 54 7.79 16.63 -9.48
C ALA A 54 9.14 17.02 -8.85
N LEU A 55 10.18 16.20 -9.04
CA LEU A 55 11.52 16.46 -8.51
C LEU A 55 12.19 17.68 -9.17
N GLU A 56 12.00 17.88 -10.47
CA GLU A 56 12.48 19.05 -11.22
C GLU A 56 11.90 20.37 -10.66
N HIS A 57 10.65 20.32 -10.16
CA HIS A 57 10.00 21.44 -9.48
C HIS A 57 10.27 21.50 -7.97
N GLY A 58 11.17 20.66 -7.45
CA GLY A 58 11.59 20.67 -6.05
C GLY A 58 10.54 20.16 -5.07
N VAL A 59 9.61 19.32 -5.52
CA VAL A 59 8.64 18.62 -4.67
C VAL A 59 8.82 17.10 -4.77
N ILE A 60 8.20 16.35 -3.86
CA ILE A 60 8.33 14.89 -3.80
C ILE A 60 7.81 14.23 -5.08
N GLY A 61 8.64 13.38 -5.68
CA GLY A 61 8.29 12.54 -6.82
C GLY A 61 7.84 11.15 -6.38
N GLN A 62 6.54 10.98 -6.14
CA GLN A 62 5.96 9.73 -5.68
C GLN A 62 4.65 9.41 -6.44
N GLU A 63 4.47 8.14 -6.82
CA GLU A 63 3.37 7.67 -7.68
C GLU A 63 1.94 8.01 -7.20
N THR A 64 1.72 8.06 -5.90
CA THR A 64 0.40 8.09 -5.24
C THR A 64 0.27 9.19 -4.19
N VAL A 65 1.36 9.89 -3.88
CA VAL A 65 1.43 10.95 -2.87
C VAL A 65 1.95 12.23 -3.52
N GLY A 66 1.35 13.36 -3.15
CA GLY A 66 1.77 14.67 -3.65
C GLY A 66 1.50 14.86 -5.15
N ALA A 67 2.37 15.63 -5.82
CA ALA A 67 2.17 16.05 -7.20
C ALA A 67 2.07 14.86 -8.18
N GLY A 68 2.89 13.81 -7.99
CA GLY A 68 2.83 12.61 -8.82
C GLY A 68 1.51 11.86 -8.67
N GLY A 69 1.02 11.70 -7.43
CA GLY A 69 -0.30 11.14 -7.15
C GLY A 69 -1.45 11.92 -7.78
N ILE A 70 -1.40 13.26 -7.73
CA ILE A 70 -2.42 14.13 -8.35
C ILE A 70 -2.41 13.99 -9.86
N SER A 71 -1.24 14.09 -10.50
CA SER A 71 -1.09 13.92 -11.95
C SER A 71 -1.62 12.55 -12.40
N TYR A 72 -1.25 11.49 -11.67
CA TYR A 72 -1.71 10.15 -11.98
C TYR A 72 -3.22 9.99 -11.80
N ALA A 73 -3.81 10.55 -10.75
CA ALA A 73 -5.25 10.58 -10.56
C ALA A 73 -5.97 11.30 -11.72
N LEU A 74 -5.53 12.50 -12.09
CA LEU A 74 -6.16 13.30 -13.15
C LEU A 74 -6.17 12.57 -14.50
N ARG A 75 -5.10 11.84 -14.83
CA ARG A 75 -5.08 10.99 -16.04
C ARG A 75 -6.02 9.78 -15.93
N THR A 76 -6.18 9.24 -14.73
CA THR A 76 -6.88 7.97 -14.51
C THR A 76 -8.38 8.15 -14.36
N ILE A 77 -8.84 9.26 -13.75
CA ILE A 77 -10.24 9.55 -13.46
C ILE A 77 -11.16 9.40 -14.69
N PRO A 78 -10.86 10.00 -15.86
CA PRO A 78 -11.71 9.84 -17.04
C PRO A 78 -11.85 8.37 -17.47
N VAL A 79 -10.75 7.62 -17.48
CA VAL A 79 -10.73 6.21 -17.90
C VAL A 79 -11.55 5.34 -16.94
N VAL A 80 -11.45 5.55 -15.63
CA VAL A 80 -12.20 4.75 -14.67
C VAL A 80 -13.68 5.13 -14.66
N LEU A 81 -14.05 6.38 -14.96
CA LEU A 81 -15.45 6.77 -15.14
C LEU A 81 -16.08 6.06 -16.35
N ASP A 82 -15.37 5.99 -17.48
CA ASP A 82 -15.83 5.23 -18.65
C ASP A 82 -16.01 3.74 -18.33
N ILE A 83 -15.08 3.16 -17.56
CA ILE A 83 -15.19 1.80 -17.05
C ILE A 83 -16.42 1.66 -16.15
N ALA A 84 -16.62 2.58 -15.20
CA ALA A 84 -17.74 2.54 -14.26
C ALA A 84 -19.09 2.59 -14.99
N GLU A 85 -19.24 3.46 -15.98
CA GLU A 85 -20.48 3.54 -16.78
C GLU A 85 -20.70 2.25 -17.60
N SER A 86 -19.63 1.67 -18.14
CA SER A 86 -19.70 0.38 -18.84
C SER A 86 -20.15 -0.74 -17.89
N VAL A 87 -19.58 -0.81 -16.69
CA VAL A 87 -19.96 -1.78 -15.66
C VAL A 87 -21.41 -1.58 -15.23
N LYS A 88 -21.83 -0.34 -14.98
CA LYS A 88 -23.21 -0.01 -14.62
C LYS A 88 -24.21 -0.47 -15.68
N LYS A 89 -23.84 -0.37 -16.97
CA LYS A 89 -24.70 -0.76 -18.10
C LYS A 89 -24.72 -2.28 -18.32
N HIS A 90 -23.57 -2.95 -18.24
CA HIS A 90 -23.42 -4.33 -18.72
C HIS A 90 -23.30 -5.38 -17.59
N ALA A 91 -22.95 -4.95 -16.38
CA ALA A 91 -22.79 -5.81 -15.21
C ALA A 91 -23.16 -5.07 -13.90
N PRO A 92 -24.38 -4.50 -13.77
CA PRO A 92 -24.77 -3.71 -12.60
C PRO A 92 -24.77 -4.50 -11.28
N HIS A 93 -24.77 -5.84 -11.35
CA HIS A 93 -24.74 -6.69 -10.18
C HIS A 93 -23.33 -6.97 -9.66
N ALA A 94 -22.30 -6.74 -10.47
CA ALA A 94 -20.92 -7.10 -10.15
C ALA A 94 -20.35 -6.28 -8.99
N TRP A 95 -19.50 -6.90 -8.19
CA TRP A 95 -18.61 -6.21 -7.27
C TRP A 95 -17.36 -5.71 -8.00
N PHE A 96 -17.05 -4.43 -7.85
CA PHE A 96 -15.85 -3.82 -8.40
C PHE A 96 -14.75 -3.72 -7.35
N ILE A 97 -13.66 -4.43 -7.56
CA ILE A 97 -12.51 -4.55 -6.65
C ILE A 97 -11.32 -3.82 -7.28
N ASN A 98 -10.98 -2.67 -6.71
CA ASN A 98 -10.00 -1.74 -7.28
C ASN A 98 -8.61 -1.88 -6.64
N PHE A 99 -7.61 -2.16 -7.47
CA PHE A 99 -6.17 -2.06 -7.18
C PHE A 99 -5.50 -0.89 -7.92
N THR A 100 -6.23 -0.24 -8.84
CA THR A 100 -5.72 0.89 -9.61
C THR A 100 -5.47 2.06 -8.68
N ASN A 101 -4.21 2.49 -8.62
CA ASN A 101 -3.81 3.64 -7.85
C ASN A 101 -4.17 4.97 -8.56
N PRO A 102 -4.30 6.08 -7.81
CA PRO A 102 -4.34 6.15 -6.33
C PRO A 102 -5.64 5.54 -5.79
N ALA A 103 -5.54 4.43 -5.05
CA ALA A 103 -6.67 3.52 -4.87
C ALA A 103 -7.82 4.16 -4.09
N GLY A 104 -7.52 5.03 -3.12
CA GLY A 104 -8.54 5.79 -2.39
C GLY A 104 -9.32 6.75 -3.29
N VAL A 105 -8.62 7.55 -4.11
CA VAL A 105 -9.25 8.52 -5.03
C VAL A 105 -10.08 7.80 -6.09
N ILE A 106 -9.54 6.75 -6.68
CA ILE A 106 -10.27 5.97 -7.70
C ILE A 106 -11.50 5.30 -7.09
N THR A 107 -11.41 4.75 -5.88
CA THR A 107 -12.57 4.15 -5.19
C THR A 107 -13.66 5.18 -4.91
N GLU A 108 -13.29 6.37 -4.43
CA GLU A 108 -14.22 7.49 -4.20
C GLU A 108 -14.95 7.87 -5.49
N VAL A 109 -14.23 8.02 -6.60
CA VAL A 109 -14.83 8.37 -7.90
C VAL A 109 -15.75 7.26 -8.42
N MET A 110 -15.30 6.01 -8.38
CA MET A 110 -16.09 4.85 -8.85
C MET A 110 -17.38 4.66 -8.04
N THR A 111 -17.34 4.92 -6.73
CA THR A 111 -18.50 4.80 -5.83
C THR A 111 -19.64 5.76 -6.22
N ARG A 112 -19.32 6.91 -6.82
CA ARG A 112 -20.35 7.85 -7.30
C ARG A 112 -21.18 7.31 -8.47
N VAL A 113 -20.63 6.37 -9.23
CA VAL A 113 -21.29 5.75 -10.39
C VAL A 113 -21.88 4.38 -10.04
N LEU A 114 -21.12 3.54 -9.33
CA LEU A 114 -21.46 2.14 -9.02
C LEU A 114 -22.09 1.95 -7.62
N GLY A 115 -22.17 2.99 -6.80
CA GLY A 115 -22.70 2.91 -5.45
C GLY A 115 -21.84 2.04 -4.53
N ASN A 116 -22.50 1.31 -3.64
CA ASN A 116 -21.86 0.53 -2.56
C ASN A 116 -21.15 -0.76 -3.01
N LYS A 117 -21.08 -1.04 -4.32
CA LYS A 117 -20.43 -2.25 -4.87
C LYS A 117 -18.97 -2.03 -5.27
N VAL A 118 -18.30 -1.06 -4.66
CA VAL A 118 -16.89 -0.76 -4.93
C VAL A 118 -16.06 -0.97 -3.68
N VAL A 119 -14.98 -1.74 -3.80
CA VAL A 119 -14.00 -1.97 -2.73
C VAL A 119 -12.61 -1.62 -3.25
N GLY A 120 -11.96 -0.65 -2.61
CA GLY A 120 -10.55 -0.34 -2.84
C GLY A 120 -9.64 -1.23 -2.00
N ILE A 121 -8.62 -1.83 -2.61
CA ILE A 121 -7.66 -2.68 -1.92
C ILE A 121 -6.26 -2.06 -1.93
N CYS A 122 -5.62 -2.06 -0.77
CA CYS A 122 -4.22 -1.73 -0.56
C CYS A 122 -3.60 -2.78 0.37
N ASP A 123 -2.38 -3.22 0.09
CA ASP A 123 -1.70 -4.25 0.86
C ASP A 123 -0.98 -3.71 2.11
N SER A 124 -0.73 -2.40 2.17
CA SER A 124 0.04 -1.77 3.25
C SER A 124 -0.55 -1.99 4.66
N PRO A 125 -1.87 -1.82 4.94
CA PRO A 125 -2.40 -2.00 6.29
C PRO A 125 -2.22 -3.41 6.84
N VAL A 126 -2.50 -4.43 6.03
CA VAL A 126 -2.31 -5.84 6.42
C VAL A 126 -0.83 -6.18 6.55
N GLY A 127 0.02 -5.62 5.68
CA GLY A 127 1.47 -5.75 5.77
C GLY A 127 2.03 -5.18 7.08
N LEU A 128 1.60 -3.98 7.45
CA LEU A 128 1.96 -3.31 8.70
C LEU A 128 1.52 -4.14 9.92
N ALA A 129 0.24 -4.55 9.97
CA ALA A 129 -0.27 -5.35 11.08
C ALA A 129 0.52 -6.66 11.27
N ARG A 130 0.87 -7.35 10.17
CA ARG A 130 1.71 -8.56 10.22
C ARG A 130 3.11 -8.29 10.75
N ARG A 131 3.74 -7.16 10.36
CA ARG A 131 5.05 -6.76 10.91
C ARG A 131 4.96 -6.50 12.41
N CYS A 132 3.93 -5.81 12.87
CA CYS A 132 3.69 -5.56 14.29
C CYS A 132 3.44 -6.85 15.09
N LEU A 133 2.66 -7.80 14.57
CA LEU A 133 2.47 -9.12 15.21
C LEU A 133 3.82 -9.83 15.38
N LEU A 134 4.63 -9.88 14.34
CA LEU A 134 5.94 -10.53 14.40
C LEU A 134 6.88 -9.84 15.40
N ALA A 135 6.90 -8.50 15.42
CA ALA A 135 7.67 -7.72 16.38
C ALA A 135 7.19 -7.94 17.83
N ALA A 136 5.91 -8.23 18.02
CA ALA A 136 5.33 -8.60 19.32
C ALA A 136 5.54 -10.07 19.72
N GLY A 137 6.27 -10.85 18.90
CA GLY A 137 6.53 -12.29 19.09
C GLY A 137 5.36 -13.20 18.73
N ILE A 138 4.39 -12.70 17.93
CA ILE A 138 3.14 -13.40 17.62
C ILE A 138 3.17 -13.90 16.17
N HIS A 139 3.11 -15.23 16.03
CA HIS A 139 3.08 -15.90 14.73
C HIS A 139 1.66 -16.37 14.40
N ARG A 140 0.97 -15.60 13.56
CA ARG A 140 -0.38 -15.90 13.07
C ARG A 140 -0.42 -15.86 11.54
N GLY A 141 -1.07 -16.86 10.94
CA GLY A 141 -1.23 -16.96 9.49
C GLY A 141 -2.36 -16.08 8.96
N ALA A 142 -2.56 -16.10 7.63
CA ALA A 142 -3.66 -15.36 7.01
C ALA A 142 -5.05 -15.79 7.48
N ALA A 143 -5.21 -17.05 7.94
CA ALA A 143 -6.47 -17.57 8.47
C ALA A 143 -6.94 -16.79 9.71
N ALA A 144 -6.03 -16.31 10.54
CA ALA A 144 -6.34 -15.60 11.78
C ALA A 144 -7.08 -14.26 11.56
N PHE A 145 -6.84 -13.61 10.42
CA PHE A 145 -7.56 -12.39 10.04
C PHE A 145 -8.98 -12.69 9.55
N ARG A 146 -9.23 -13.93 9.09
CA ARG A 146 -10.51 -14.36 8.51
C ARG A 146 -11.45 -14.89 9.57
N ASP A 147 -10.93 -15.64 10.54
CA ASP A 147 -11.69 -16.19 11.66
C ASP A 147 -11.92 -15.18 12.80
N GLY A 148 -11.29 -14.00 12.71
CA GLY A 148 -11.46 -12.91 13.66
C GLY A 148 -10.60 -13.01 14.91
N SER A 149 -9.73 -14.02 15.02
CA SER A 149 -8.74 -14.11 16.11
C SER A 149 -7.69 -13.01 16.06
N VAL A 150 -7.46 -12.41 14.89
CA VAL A 150 -6.70 -11.17 14.72
C VAL A 150 -7.59 -10.08 14.15
N GLN A 151 -7.72 -8.97 14.86
CA GLN A 151 -8.47 -7.79 14.42
C GLN A 151 -7.55 -6.57 14.35
N ILE A 152 -7.69 -5.80 13.27
CA ILE A 152 -6.88 -4.62 13.00
C ILE A 152 -7.75 -3.38 13.22
N ASP A 153 -7.40 -2.52 14.18
CA ASP A 153 -7.93 -1.16 14.24
C ASP A 153 -6.99 -0.24 13.47
N TYR A 154 -7.35 0.00 12.20
CA TYR A 154 -6.63 0.88 11.29
C TYR A 154 -7.56 1.99 10.81
N ILE A 155 -7.08 3.23 10.84
CA ILE A 155 -7.85 4.39 10.42
C ILE A 155 -7.04 5.26 9.46
N GLY A 156 -7.74 5.87 8.50
CA GLY A 156 -7.17 6.85 7.58
C GLY A 156 -7.67 6.65 6.16
N LEU A 157 -6.93 7.21 5.21
CA LEU A 157 -7.13 7.02 3.78
C LEU A 157 -6.10 6.03 3.23
N ASN A 158 -6.28 5.63 1.97
CA ASN A 158 -5.25 4.90 1.23
C ASN A 158 -3.93 5.71 1.23
N HIS A 159 -2.82 5.07 1.63
CA HIS A 159 -1.49 5.68 1.79
C HIS A 159 -1.43 6.88 2.76
N LEU A 160 -2.42 6.99 3.65
CA LEU A 160 -2.46 8.02 4.70
C LEU A 160 -3.26 7.50 5.91
N GLY A 161 -2.67 6.59 6.67
CA GLY A 161 -3.35 5.99 7.83
C GLY A 161 -2.43 5.51 8.94
N TRP A 162 -3.04 5.03 10.01
CA TRP A 162 -2.39 4.63 11.26
C TRP A 162 -3.04 3.36 11.81
N LEU A 163 -2.19 2.44 12.27
CA LEU A 163 -2.61 1.31 13.11
C LEU A 163 -2.73 1.78 14.56
N ARG A 164 -3.95 1.80 15.09
CA ARG A 164 -4.27 2.28 16.44
C ARG A 164 -4.48 1.16 17.46
N GLY A 165 -4.76 -0.05 16.99
CA GLY A 165 -4.97 -1.22 17.83
C GLY A 165 -4.74 -2.49 17.03
N LEU A 166 -4.28 -3.53 17.73
CA LEU A 166 -4.00 -4.84 17.15
C LEU A 166 -4.45 -5.90 18.13
N VAL A 167 -5.67 -6.39 17.96
CA VAL A 167 -6.29 -7.34 18.89
C VAL A 167 -5.98 -8.76 18.48
N VAL A 168 -5.46 -9.56 19.40
CA VAL A 168 -5.18 -10.99 19.24
C VAL A 168 -5.93 -11.75 20.32
N ASP A 169 -6.81 -12.67 19.91
CA ASP A 169 -7.60 -13.51 20.83
C ASP A 169 -8.33 -12.68 21.91
N GLY A 170 -8.84 -11.51 21.53
CA GLY A 170 -9.57 -10.57 22.40
C GLY A 170 -8.71 -9.57 23.19
N ALA A 171 -7.37 -9.65 23.11
CA ALA A 171 -6.46 -8.74 23.82
C ALA A 171 -5.71 -7.81 22.84
N ASP A 172 -5.72 -6.50 23.08
CA ASP A 172 -4.93 -5.55 22.30
C ASP A 172 -3.44 -5.64 22.66
N VAL A 173 -2.62 -6.03 21.69
CA VAL A 173 -1.18 -6.23 21.87
C VAL A 173 -0.36 -5.00 21.49
N LEU A 174 -0.98 -4.00 20.85
CA LEU A 174 -0.25 -2.82 20.38
C LEU A 174 0.39 -2.01 21.53
N PRO A 175 -0.29 -1.72 22.66
CA PRO A 175 0.34 -0.98 23.77
C PRO A 175 1.61 -1.65 24.30
N ARG A 176 1.62 -2.99 24.38
CA ARG A 176 2.81 -3.76 24.80
C ARG A 176 3.94 -3.63 23.79
N LEU A 177 3.64 -3.69 22.49
CA LEU A 177 4.63 -3.48 21.43
C LEU A 177 5.22 -2.06 21.53
N LEU A 178 4.39 -1.05 21.76
CA LEU A 178 4.85 0.34 21.83
C LEU A 178 5.67 0.68 23.09
N ALA A 179 5.67 -0.18 24.11
CA ALA A 179 6.47 0.00 25.31
C ALA A 179 7.94 -0.43 25.14
N ASP A 180 8.28 -1.13 24.05
CA ASP A 180 9.61 -1.70 23.81
C ASP A 180 10.25 -1.08 22.55
N ASP A 181 11.28 -0.25 22.76
CA ASP A 181 12.00 0.45 21.69
C ASP A 181 12.70 -0.54 20.74
N GLY A 182 13.24 -1.63 21.27
CA GLY A 182 13.88 -2.67 20.47
C GLY A 182 12.87 -3.42 19.60
N ALA A 183 11.68 -3.68 20.15
CA ALA A 183 10.59 -4.28 19.37
C ALA A 183 10.10 -3.32 18.27
N ILE A 184 9.95 -2.03 18.56
CA ILE A 184 9.61 -1.02 17.56
C ILE A 184 10.63 -1.01 16.42
N GLU A 185 11.91 -0.88 16.73
CA GLU A 185 12.99 -0.75 15.73
C GLU A 185 13.26 -2.05 14.95
N SER A 186 12.65 -3.16 15.35
CA SER A 186 12.78 -4.45 14.68
C SER A 186 12.04 -4.51 13.32
N PHE A 187 11.08 -3.61 13.06
CA PHE A 187 10.30 -3.57 11.81
C PHE A 187 10.45 -2.28 11.01
N GLU A 188 9.84 -2.24 9.82
CA GLU A 188 10.10 -1.22 8.79
C GLU A 188 9.71 0.19 9.26
N GLU A 189 8.51 0.36 9.79
CA GLU A 189 8.00 1.64 10.24
C GLU A 189 8.77 2.14 11.47
N GLY A 190 9.13 1.26 12.42
CA GLY A 190 9.98 1.65 13.53
C GLY A 190 11.36 2.13 13.10
N ARG A 191 11.97 1.51 12.09
CA ARG A 191 13.23 2.03 11.51
C ARG A 191 13.06 3.33 10.73
N LEU A 192 11.88 3.56 10.17
CA LEU A 192 11.57 4.74 9.35
C LEU A 192 11.25 5.96 10.20
N PHE A 193 10.46 5.78 11.27
CA PHE A 193 9.96 6.87 12.13
C PHE A 193 10.72 6.99 13.45
N GLY A 194 11.35 5.91 13.93
CA GLY A 194 11.99 5.83 15.23
C GLY A 194 11.03 5.53 16.37
N ALA A 195 11.52 4.85 17.41
CA ALA A 195 10.72 4.45 18.57
C ALA A 195 10.08 5.64 19.29
N SER A 196 10.83 6.72 19.52
CA SER A 196 10.35 7.92 20.20
C SER A 196 9.14 8.55 19.49
N TRP A 197 9.14 8.59 18.15
CA TRP A 197 8.03 9.17 17.39
C TRP A 197 6.79 8.30 17.44
N ILE A 198 6.94 6.98 17.25
CA ILE A 198 5.81 6.03 17.31
C ILE A 198 5.18 6.02 18.70
N LYS A 199 5.99 6.05 19.77
CA LYS A 199 5.49 6.17 21.15
C LYS A 199 4.72 7.46 21.38
N ALA A 200 5.24 8.59 20.89
CA ALA A 200 4.56 9.87 21.01
C ALA A 200 3.20 9.90 20.28
N LEU A 201 3.10 9.18 19.16
CA LEU A 201 1.83 9.03 18.43
C LEU A 201 0.84 8.09 19.12
N GLY A 202 1.32 7.10 19.88
CA GLY A 202 0.48 6.03 20.43
C GLY A 202 -0.12 5.11 19.37
N ALA A 203 0.39 5.17 18.14
CA ALA A 203 -0.09 4.44 16.97
C ALA A 203 1.07 4.25 15.98
N VAL A 204 0.99 3.23 15.13
CA VAL A 204 2.01 2.99 14.10
C VAL A 204 1.55 3.63 12.79
N PRO A 205 2.22 4.69 12.29
CA PRO A 205 1.88 5.30 11.02
C PRO A 205 2.21 4.37 9.86
N ASN A 206 1.38 4.40 8.83
CA ASN A 206 1.67 3.76 7.56
C ASN A 206 2.95 4.32 6.93
N GLU A 207 3.71 3.51 6.21
CA GLU A 207 5.02 3.87 5.65
C GLU A 207 4.97 5.11 4.75
N TYR A 208 3.83 5.41 4.12
CA TYR A 208 3.67 6.60 3.28
C TYR A 208 3.66 7.92 4.06
N LEU A 209 3.40 7.91 5.37
CA LEU A 209 3.47 9.10 6.22
C LEU A 209 4.89 9.67 6.30
N HIS A 210 5.92 8.91 5.92
CA HIS A 210 7.30 9.41 5.79
C HIS A 210 7.38 10.62 4.84
N TYR A 211 6.60 10.63 3.75
CA TYR A 211 6.60 11.76 2.80
C TYR A 211 5.99 13.04 3.40
N TYR A 212 5.25 12.91 4.49
CA TYR A 212 4.62 14.02 5.21
C TYR A 212 5.48 14.46 6.41
N TYR A 213 5.88 13.52 7.25
CA TYR A 213 6.64 13.80 8.48
C TYR A 213 8.11 14.14 8.21
N PHE A 214 8.71 13.51 7.22
CA PHE A 214 10.13 13.67 6.85
C PHE A 214 10.27 14.17 5.41
N ARG A 215 9.42 15.13 5.02
CA ARG A 215 9.37 15.64 3.64
C ARG A 215 10.73 16.10 3.13
N ARG A 216 11.53 16.78 3.98
CA ARG A 216 12.83 17.33 3.58
C ARG A 216 13.81 16.20 3.30
N GLU A 217 13.89 15.24 4.21
CA GLU A 217 14.76 14.07 4.15
C GLU A 217 14.39 13.18 2.96
N ALA A 218 13.10 12.95 2.75
CA ALA A 218 12.56 12.21 1.61
C ALA A 218 12.96 12.87 0.28
N LEU A 219 12.76 14.19 0.16
CA LEU A 219 13.11 14.93 -1.04
C LEU A 219 14.61 14.91 -1.32
N ASP A 220 15.43 15.10 -0.28
CA ASP A 220 16.88 15.05 -0.40
C ASP A 220 17.37 13.65 -0.79
N ALA A 221 16.74 12.59 -0.28
CA ALA A 221 17.02 11.22 -0.68
C ALA A 221 16.65 10.96 -2.14
N ASP A 222 15.48 11.41 -2.58
CA ASP A 222 15.02 11.27 -3.97
C ASP A 222 15.92 12.04 -4.94
N ARG A 223 16.35 13.26 -4.58
CA ARG A 223 17.30 14.05 -5.39
C ARG A 223 18.67 13.39 -5.52
N ARG A 224 19.13 12.69 -4.48
CA ARG A 224 20.39 11.93 -4.53
C ARG A 224 20.26 10.61 -5.30
N ALA A 225 19.05 10.12 -5.53
CA ALA A 225 18.84 8.90 -6.27
C ALA A 225 19.11 9.11 -7.76
N HIS A 226 19.96 8.26 -8.36
CA HIS A 226 20.29 8.35 -9.79
C HIS A 226 19.11 8.03 -10.72
N THR A 227 18.07 7.35 -10.22
CA THR A 227 16.93 6.93 -11.03
C THR A 227 15.67 6.92 -10.18
N THR A 228 14.57 7.41 -10.75
CA THR A 228 13.25 7.32 -10.12
C THR A 228 12.77 5.88 -10.06
N ARG A 229 11.81 5.58 -9.18
CA ARG A 229 11.29 4.22 -9.02
C ARG A 229 10.53 3.78 -10.28
N GLY A 230 9.78 4.69 -10.89
CA GLY A 230 9.09 4.49 -12.16
C GLY A 230 10.07 4.12 -13.28
N ALA A 231 11.17 4.86 -13.42
CA ALA A 231 12.18 4.56 -14.44
C ALA A 231 12.87 3.21 -14.22
N TYR A 232 13.18 2.86 -12.97
CA TYR A 232 13.69 1.53 -12.63
C TYR A 232 12.71 0.41 -13.01
N LEU A 233 11.43 0.56 -12.64
CA LEU A 233 10.40 -0.43 -12.91
C LEU A 233 10.14 -0.56 -14.42
N ALA A 234 10.13 0.55 -15.16
CA ALA A 234 9.98 0.54 -16.62
C ALA A 234 11.06 -0.34 -17.27
N ARG A 235 12.33 -0.14 -16.90
CA ARG A 235 13.43 -1.00 -17.39
C ARG A 235 13.23 -2.47 -17.02
N GLN A 236 12.87 -2.75 -15.78
CA GLN A 236 12.64 -4.12 -15.31
C GLN A 236 11.50 -4.82 -16.09
N GLN A 237 10.40 -4.11 -16.34
CA GLN A 237 9.25 -4.63 -17.08
C GLN A 237 9.58 -4.87 -18.56
N SER A 238 10.27 -3.92 -19.20
CA SER A 238 10.70 -4.07 -20.59
C SER A 238 11.64 -5.27 -20.75
N SER A 239 12.64 -5.43 -19.88
CA SER A 239 13.53 -6.59 -19.91
C SER A 239 12.78 -7.92 -19.74
N PHE A 240 11.75 -7.97 -18.89
CA PHE A 240 10.93 -9.17 -18.72
C PHE A 240 10.17 -9.53 -20.01
N TYR A 241 9.49 -8.56 -20.62
CA TYR A 241 8.71 -8.82 -21.83
C TYR A 241 9.56 -9.08 -23.07
N SER A 242 10.70 -8.41 -23.23
CA SER A 242 11.66 -8.73 -24.29
C SER A 242 12.20 -10.16 -24.15
N GLY A 243 12.47 -10.61 -22.93
CA GLY A 243 12.89 -11.99 -22.68
C GLY A 243 11.82 -13.03 -23.04
N LEU A 244 10.54 -12.72 -22.76
CA LEU A 244 9.42 -13.59 -23.18
C LEU A 244 9.22 -13.60 -24.69
N ALA A 245 9.40 -12.47 -25.37
CA ALA A 245 9.28 -12.39 -26.81
C ALA A 245 10.40 -13.19 -27.50
N ALA A 246 11.65 -13.03 -27.06
CA ALA A 246 12.79 -13.77 -27.60
C ALA A 246 12.67 -15.30 -27.41
N ALA A 247 12.04 -15.75 -26.32
CA ALA A 247 11.74 -17.17 -26.10
C ALA A 247 10.63 -17.72 -27.03
N ASN A 248 9.86 -16.87 -27.70
CA ASN A 248 8.87 -17.30 -28.70
C ASN A 248 9.48 -17.49 -30.09
N ASP A 249 10.57 -16.77 -30.43
CA ASP A 249 11.17 -16.75 -31.77
C ASP A 249 12.26 -17.81 -31.98
N GLY A 250 12.74 -18.43 -30.89
CA GLY A 250 13.59 -19.63 -30.95
C GLY A 250 13.05 -20.62 -29.94
N GLY A 251 12.89 -21.90 -30.33
CA GLY A 251 12.34 -22.99 -29.52
C GLY A 251 13.13 -23.37 -28.25
N ALA A 252 13.64 -22.39 -27.52
CA ALA A 252 14.22 -22.54 -26.20
C ALA A 252 13.09 -22.65 -25.19
N GLU A 253 13.12 -23.72 -24.38
CA GLU A 253 12.19 -23.89 -23.27
C GLU A 253 12.10 -22.59 -22.44
N PRO A 254 10.88 -22.16 -22.04
CA PRO A 254 10.74 -21.04 -21.13
C PRO A 254 11.49 -21.40 -19.85
N ALA A 255 12.56 -20.66 -19.58
CA ALA A 255 13.49 -20.94 -18.50
C ALA A 255 12.75 -21.41 -17.24
N GLN A 256 13.00 -22.66 -16.84
CA GLN A 256 12.50 -23.31 -15.62
C GLN A 256 12.75 -22.48 -14.33
N GLY A 257 13.48 -21.37 -14.43
CA GLY A 257 13.66 -20.35 -13.40
C GLY A 257 12.39 -19.61 -12.96
N SER A 258 11.28 -19.63 -13.73
CA SER A 258 10.02 -19.01 -13.29
C SER A 258 9.27 -19.87 -12.25
N ARG A 259 9.27 -21.20 -12.41
CA ARG A 259 8.66 -22.15 -11.47
C ARG A 259 9.42 -22.22 -10.14
N ARG A 260 10.76 -22.18 -10.18
CA ARG A 260 11.60 -22.31 -8.98
C ARG A 260 11.62 -21.05 -8.10
N ARG A 261 11.46 -19.84 -8.68
CA ARG A 261 11.42 -18.59 -7.91
C ARG A 261 10.14 -18.38 -7.11
N LYS A 262 8.99 -18.93 -7.53
CA LYS A 262 7.74 -18.83 -6.75
C LYS A 262 7.74 -19.72 -5.49
N ARG A 263 8.40 -20.89 -5.52
CA ARG A 263 8.55 -21.73 -4.31
C ARG A 263 9.54 -21.15 -3.30
N LEU A 264 10.58 -20.43 -3.76
CA LEU A 264 11.57 -19.77 -2.90
C LEU A 264 11.16 -18.36 -2.43
N SER A 265 10.16 -17.72 -3.04
CA SER A 265 9.63 -16.42 -2.60
C SER A 265 8.47 -16.50 -1.59
N GLY A 266 8.01 -17.72 -1.28
CA GLY A 266 7.11 -18.00 -0.16
C GLY A 266 7.78 -17.88 1.21
N SER A 267 9.12 -17.76 1.26
CA SER A 267 9.88 -17.44 2.46
C SER A 267 10.48 -16.03 2.34
N GLY A 268 9.92 -15.08 3.09
CA GLY A 268 10.53 -13.78 3.38
C GLY A 268 10.63 -12.82 2.18
N ARG A 269 9.56 -12.06 1.92
CA ARG A 269 9.69 -10.77 1.23
C ARG A 269 10.69 -9.90 2.01
N ARG A 270 11.89 -9.71 1.45
CA ARG A 270 12.85 -8.72 1.96
C ARG A 270 12.19 -7.33 1.95
N PRO A 271 12.40 -6.49 2.97
CA PRO A 271 11.73 -5.20 3.08
C PRO A 271 12.02 -4.29 1.89
N SER A 272 11.12 -3.35 1.66
CA SER A 272 11.25 -2.28 0.69
C SER A 272 12.63 -1.60 0.83
N SER A 273 13.14 -1.09 -0.29
CA SER A 273 14.46 -0.45 -0.36
C SER A 273 14.57 0.88 0.38
N ILE A 274 13.52 1.33 1.08
CA ILE A 274 13.53 2.57 1.87
C ILE A 274 14.44 2.40 3.10
N ALA A 275 14.36 1.27 3.81
CA ALA A 275 15.13 1.08 5.04
C ALA A 275 16.61 0.70 4.84
N LYS A 276 17.05 0.33 3.62
CA LYS A 276 18.42 -0.19 3.39
C LYS A 276 19.51 0.87 3.24
N ARG A 277 19.18 2.17 3.25
CA ARG A 277 20.19 3.25 3.06
C ARG A 277 20.39 4.15 4.28
N HIS A 278 19.73 3.88 5.41
CA HIS A 278 19.78 4.73 6.60
C HIS A 278 20.52 4.11 7.79
N THR A 279 21.69 3.48 7.54
CA THR A 279 22.63 3.17 8.62
C THR A 279 23.96 3.86 8.33
N CYS A 280 24.04 5.16 8.61
CA CYS A 280 25.33 5.80 8.84
C CYS A 280 25.68 5.59 10.32
N ARG A 281 26.64 4.69 10.58
CA ARG A 281 27.31 4.60 11.89
C ARG A 281 28.01 5.94 12.14
N ALA A 282 27.52 6.71 13.11
CA ALA A 282 28.27 7.84 13.63
C ALA A 282 29.39 7.31 14.54
N THR A 283 30.58 7.10 13.98
CA THR A 283 31.82 7.07 14.76
C THR A 283 32.27 8.51 14.96
N GLY A 284 32.12 9.04 16.17
CA GLY A 284 32.57 10.38 16.55
C GLY A 284 33.18 10.33 17.95
N THR A 285 34.49 10.51 18.00
CA THR A 285 35.36 10.56 19.17
C THR A 285 35.02 11.70 20.15
N ARG A 286 35.35 11.47 21.43
CA ARG A 286 35.19 12.37 22.58
C ARG A 286 36.00 13.68 22.50
N GLN A 287 35.59 14.62 23.37
CA GLN A 287 36.19 15.89 23.86
C GLN A 287 35.79 17.15 23.07
N ALA A 288 35.41 18.29 23.66
CA ALA A 288 35.48 18.78 25.04
C ALA A 288 34.35 19.80 25.36
N ARG A 289 34.25 20.15 26.65
CA ARG A 289 33.23 20.94 27.37
C ARG A 289 33.12 22.41 26.91
N SER A 290 31.94 23.02 27.02
CA SER A 290 31.68 24.13 27.96
C SER A 290 30.20 24.60 28.00
N ASN A 291 29.79 24.87 29.24
CA ASN A 291 28.60 25.55 29.80
C ASN A 291 27.60 26.28 28.88
N ALA A 292 26.32 25.86 28.97
CA ALA A 292 25.17 26.76 29.04
C ALA A 292 23.98 26.06 29.72
N THR A 293 23.43 26.69 30.76
CA THR A 293 22.24 26.30 31.54
C THR A 293 20.94 26.32 30.72
N PRO A 294 19.95 25.44 31.01
CA PRO A 294 18.71 25.37 30.24
C PRO A 294 17.66 26.40 30.71
N LYS A 295 17.18 27.25 29.79
CA LYS A 295 15.96 28.03 30.01
C LYS A 295 14.75 27.21 29.60
N THR A 296 14.02 26.76 30.61
CA THR A 296 12.66 26.21 30.55
C THR A 296 11.67 27.24 30.03
N TRP A 297 10.86 26.90 29.02
CA TRP A 297 9.61 27.59 28.71
C TRP A 297 8.55 26.58 28.27
N PHE A 298 7.71 26.15 29.22
CA PHE A 298 6.31 25.83 28.99
C PHE A 298 5.49 26.85 29.79
N PRO A 299 4.30 27.22 29.31
CA PRO A 299 3.16 27.23 30.19
C PRO A 299 2.06 26.31 29.67
N ALA A 300 1.40 25.69 30.64
CA ALA A 300 0.31 24.76 30.49
C ALA A 300 -1.04 25.43 30.18
N ALA A 301 -1.93 24.58 29.67
CA ALA A 301 -3.39 24.63 29.71
C ALA A 301 -4.13 25.47 28.64
N THR A 302 -4.88 24.78 27.77
CA THR A 302 -6.35 24.90 27.72
C THR A 302 -7.02 23.62 27.18
N ARG A 303 -8.06 23.23 27.93
CA ARG A 303 -9.05 22.13 27.88
C ARG A 303 -9.30 21.27 26.59
N PRO A 304 -9.73 20.01 26.77
CA PRO A 304 -10.09 19.09 25.68
C PRO A 304 -11.47 19.39 25.04
N TRP A 305 -11.56 19.15 23.74
CA TRP A 305 -12.82 19.11 22.97
C TRP A 305 -13.67 17.88 23.36
N PRO A 306 -14.99 18.02 23.58
CA PRO A 306 -15.85 16.87 23.84
C PRO A 306 -16.28 16.21 22.52
N TRP A 307 -15.83 14.98 22.30
CA TRP A 307 -16.41 14.10 21.29
C TRP A 307 -17.80 13.65 21.77
N ARG A 308 -18.86 14.06 21.07
CA ARG A 308 -20.20 13.49 21.27
C ARG A 308 -20.27 12.15 20.55
N SER A 309 -20.44 11.08 21.34
CA SER A 309 -20.84 9.76 20.87
C SER A 309 -22.27 9.80 20.35
N CYS A 310 -22.49 9.53 19.07
CA CYS A 310 -23.81 9.13 18.57
C CYS A 310 -24.02 7.65 18.88
N ALA A 311 -24.78 7.37 19.95
CA ALA A 311 -25.41 6.06 20.14
C ALA A 311 -26.79 6.08 19.44
N PRO A 312 -27.24 4.97 18.82
CA PRO A 312 -28.56 4.88 18.24
C PRO A 312 -29.61 4.72 19.34
N SER A 313 -30.60 5.61 19.39
CA SER A 313 -31.76 5.45 20.27
C SER A 313 -32.75 4.45 19.68
N ALA A 314 -32.89 3.30 20.33
CA ALA A 314 -34.05 2.43 20.18
C ALA A 314 -35.26 3.05 20.90
N ARG A 315 -36.40 3.17 20.20
CA ARG A 315 -37.76 3.17 20.76
C ARG A 315 -38.62 2.41 19.74
N ALA A 316 -39.01 1.17 20.00
CA ALA A 316 -40.06 0.73 20.93
C ALA A 316 -41.46 1.15 20.47
N ASN A 317 -42.19 0.13 19.97
CA ASN A 317 -43.63 0.06 19.77
C ASN A 317 -44.44 0.78 20.87
N ARG A 318 -45.58 1.35 20.46
CA ARG A 318 -46.80 1.26 21.25
C ARG A 318 -48.01 0.94 20.36
N PRO A 319 -49.02 0.22 20.90
CA PRO A 319 -50.14 -0.32 20.17
C PRO A 319 -51.38 0.59 20.19
N ASP A 320 -52.40 0.09 19.49
CA ASP A 320 -53.79 0.53 19.32
C ASP A 320 -54.06 1.68 18.32
#